data_AF-A0AAN7BSZ6-F1
#
_entry.id   AF-A0AAN7BSZ6-F1
#
_cell.length_a   1.000
_cell.length_b   1.000
_cell.length_c   1.000
_cell.angle_alpha   90.00
_cell.angle_beta   90.00
_cell.angle_gamma   90.00
#
_symmetry.space_group_name_H-M   'P 1'
#
loop_
_entity.id
_entity.type
_entity.pdbx_description
1 polymer ?
#
loop_
_entity_poly.entity_id
_entity_poly.type
_entity_poly.pdbx_seq_one_letter_code
_entity_poly.pdbx_strand_id
1 'polypeptide(L)'
;MTAAKPASSRRGSHTGAGEEMATSIPRFLLPQRGLIWRRVVIAGSPSAASNPSSPASVVVRFNSNKSSSGPRILEKPARFNPPSHGSRLPRKGGIPRHYGGELSDQDLKYQETREYPMMPPPKNTWAHWFLNARWVHLVITLGSLTSLAVWTFAVNFKETSPFADMLPPVEDYLWHPISSVRMLIEVMRLHEAHKSARIQEKRKRGVDDVAKRAAYRKAHGLPEEMGLFNTKRATIRSDDEEEKAVDDASPVAQEREKAQQRKSRHEPAEVRRLTEEEQKEIIEGVKKKWLGIF
;
A
#
# COMPACT_ATOMS: atom_id res chain seq x y z
N MET A 1 3.12 15.80 -75.67
CA MET A 1 3.34 17.23 -75.34
C MET A 1 4.35 17.31 -74.21
N THR A 2 5.31 18.22 -74.33
CA THR A 2 6.49 18.34 -73.45
C THR A 2 6.26 19.32 -72.30
N ALA A 3 6.77 19.00 -71.11
CA ALA A 3 7.04 19.99 -70.05
C ALA A 3 8.38 19.64 -69.38
N ALA A 4 9.21 20.65 -69.10
CA ALA A 4 10.59 20.48 -68.68
C ALA A 4 10.89 21.16 -67.33
N LYS A 5 11.87 20.61 -66.59
CA LYS A 5 13.12 21.22 -66.04
C LYS A 5 13.05 22.72 -65.60
N PRO A 6 13.78 23.23 -64.55
CA PRO A 6 15.03 22.73 -63.94
C PRO A 6 15.12 22.66 -62.40
N ALA A 7 16.21 22.04 -61.93
CA ALA A 7 16.81 22.28 -60.61
C ALA A 7 17.70 23.55 -60.61
N SER A 8 17.90 24.17 -59.44
CA SER A 8 18.92 25.22 -59.26
C SER A 8 19.71 25.00 -57.97
N SER A 9 21.03 25.13 -58.08
CA SER A 9 22.00 25.08 -56.99
C SER A 9 22.47 26.50 -56.68
N ARG A 10 22.67 26.84 -55.41
CA ARG A 10 23.54 27.97 -55.05
C ARG A 10 24.40 27.67 -53.82
N ARG A 11 25.64 28.13 -53.88
CA ARG A 11 26.76 27.83 -52.99
C ARG A 11 27.25 29.14 -52.36
N GLY A 12 27.74 29.06 -51.12
CA GLY A 12 28.60 30.08 -50.50
C GLY A 12 28.32 30.32 -49.00
N SER A 13 29.25 30.71 -48.11
CA SER A 13 30.65 30.30 -47.84
C SER A 13 31.35 31.42 -47.02
N HIS A 14 31.74 31.14 -45.75
CA HIS A 14 32.63 31.95 -44.86
C HIS A 14 32.13 33.37 -44.51
N THR A 15 32.49 34.05 -43.40
CA THR A 15 33.46 33.88 -42.28
C THR A 15 32.69 33.70 -40.93
N GLY A 16 33.21 33.80 -39.69
CA GLY A 16 34.57 33.82 -39.09
C GLY A 16 34.67 34.76 -37.86
N ALA A 17 35.37 34.32 -36.79
CA ALA A 17 35.43 34.90 -35.42
C ALA A 17 34.08 34.91 -34.65
N GLY A 18 34.02 34.83 -33.31
CA GLY A 18 35.04 34.67 -32.26
C GLY A 18 34.63 35.43 -30.99
N GLU A 19 34.45 34.71 -29.85
CA GLU A 19 34.01 35.23 -28.53
C GLU A 19 32.55 35.80 -28.51
N GLU A 20 31.73 35.73 -27.44
CA GLU A 20 31.95 35.34 -26.03
C GLU A 20 30.96 34.26 -25.52
N MET A 21 31.29 33.68 -24.36
CA MET A 21 30.55 32.61 -23.68
C MET A 21 29.39 33.13 -22.81
N ALA A 22 28.17 33.15 -23.34
CA ALA A 22 26.95 33.37 -22.54
C ALA A 22 25.77 32.52 -23.03
N THR A 23 25.90 31.19 -22.96
CA THR A 23 24.76 30.27 -23.18
C THR A 23 23.72 30.44 -22.07
N SER A 24 22.77 31.34 -22.28
CA SER A 24 21.59 31.52 -21.42
C SER A 24 20.81 30.20 -21.34
N ILE A 25 20.98 29.49 -20.21
CA ILE A 25 20.34 28.19 -19.99
C ILE A 25 18.82 28.43 -19.99
N PRO A 26 18.07 27.86 -20.97
CA PRO A 26 16.65 28.12 -21.05
C PRO A 26 15.94 27.55 -19.82
N ARG A 27 15.01 28.33 -19.24
CA ARG A 27 14.40 28.08 -17.92
C ARG A 27 13.68 26.73 -17.76
N PHE A 28 13.43 25.98 -18.83
CA PHE A 28 12.86 24.63 -18.79
C PHE A 28 13.90 23.52 -18.51
N LEU A 29 15.20 23.79 -18.62
CA LEU A 29 16.28 22.84 -18.24
C LEU A 29 16.69 22.96 -16.77
N LEU A 30 16.23 23.99 -16.07
CA LEU A 30 16.35 24.11 -14.62
C LEU A 30 15.18 23.36 -13.95
N PRO A 31 15.41 22.59 -12.87
CA PRO A 31 14.34 21.88 -12.18
C PRO A 31 13.39 22.86 -11.48
N GLN A 32 12.32 23.25 -12.19
CA GLN A 32 11.30 24.13 -11.66
C GLN A 32 10.53 23.41 -10.54
N ARG A 33 10.91 23.72 -9.29
CA ARG A 33 10.30 23.24 -8.03
C ARG A 33 10.54 21.75 -7.75
N GLY A 34 11.73 21.41 -7.27
CA GLY A 34 12.00 20.09 -6.69
C GLY A 34 11.06 19.77 -5.52
N LEU A 35 10.37 18.63 -5.60
CA LEU A 35 9.42 18.15 -4.56
C LEU A 35 10.05 18.00 -3.17
N ILE A 36 11.38 17.86 -3.11
CA ILE A 36 12.20 17.73 -1.90
C ILE A 36 12.17 18.95 -0.96
N TRP A 37 11.66 20.11 -1.39
CA TRP A 37 11.48 21.30 -0.54
C TRP A 37 10.06 21.46 0.04
N ARG A 38 9.16 20.47 -0.15
CA ARG A 38 7.94 20.39 0.66
C ARG A 38 8.31 19.90 2.06
N ARG A 39 8.34 20.82 3.05
CA ARG A 39 8.36 20.44 4.46
C ARG A 39 7.21 19.47 4.74
N VAL A 40 7.55 18.27 5.20
CA VAL A 40 6.59 17.32 5.76
C VAL A 40 6.08 17.92 7.08
N VAL A 41 4.83 18.39 7.09
CA VAL A 41 4.13 18.67 8.34
C VAL A 41 3.57 17.33 8.83
N ILE A 42 4.32 16.65 9.71
CA ILE A 42 3.82 15.47 10.42
C ILE A 42 2.74 15.96 11.40
N ALA A 43 1.59 15.28 11.38
CA ALA A 43 0.42 15.65 12.19
C ALA A 43 0.70 15.52 13.70
N GLY A 44 0.24 16.49 14.49
CA GLY A 44 0.53 16.57 15.92
C GLY A 44 -0.32 17.59 16.68
N SER A 45 -1.64 17.42 16.66
CA SER A 45 -2.66 18.17 17.42
C SER A 45 -3.01 19.60 16.90
N PRO A 46 -4.26 20.09 17.14
CA PRO A 46 -4.83 21.20 16.36
C PRO A 46 -4.93 22.53 17.12
N SER A 47 -5.00 23.66 16.39
CA SER A 47 -6.14 24.60 16.45
C SER A 47 -5.96 25.80 15.49
N ALA A 48 -7.05 26.55 15.30
CA ALA A 48 -7.13 27.92 14.81
C ALA A 48 -6.68 28.20 13.35
N ALA A 49 -7.62 28.04 12.42
CA ALA A 49 -7.75 29.00 11.34
C ALA A 49 -8.39 30.29 11.88
N SER A 50 -7.69 31.43 11.79
CA SER A 50 -8.30 32.77 11.94
C SER A 50 -7.42 33.86 11.35
N ASN A 51 -8.07 34.90 10.81
CA ASN A 51 -7.47 35.95 9.99
C ASN A 51 -6.48 36.87 10.73
N PRO A 52 -5.54 37.53 10.02
CA PRO A 52 -4.62 38.51 10.60
C PRO A 52 -5.28 39.87 10.81
N SER A 53 -6.01 40.06 11.91
CA SER A 53 -6.50 41.39 12.32
C SER A 53 -6.83 41.52 13.81
N SER A 54 -5.80 41.61 14.67
CA SER A 54 -5.82 42.34 15.94
C SER A 54 -4.43 42.34 16.60
N PRO A 55 -3.99 43.44 17.25
CA PRO A 55 -2.70 43.51 17.91
C PRO A 55 -2.67 42.76 19.26
N ALA A 56 -1.50 42.27 19.62
CA ALA A 56 -1.25 41.60 20.89
C ALA A 56 -1.36 42.57 22.09
N SER A 57 -2.02 42.14 23.16
CA SER A 57 -1.94 42.78 24.48
C SER A 57 -1.62 41.74 25.55
N VAL A 58 -0.39 41.81 26.08
CA VAL A 58 0.03 41.10 27.29
C VAL A 58 -0.51 41.86 28.49
N VAL A 59 -1.34 41.23 29.33
CA VAL A 59 -1.77 41.82 30.61
C VAL A 59 -1.61 40.83 31.75
N VAL A 60 -0.91 41.29 32.79
CA VAL A 60 -0.53 40.54 33.99
C VAL A 60 -1.74 40.30 34.90
N ARG A 61 -1.83 39.11 35.52
CA ARG A 61 -2.83 38.85 36.56
C ARG A 61 -2.30 39.29 37.92
N PHE A 62 -2.98 40.24 38.56
CA PHE A 62 -2.80 40.53 39.98
C PHE A 62 -3.95 39.92 40.77
N ASN A 63 -3.61 39.17 41.82
CA ASN A 63 -4.54 38.59 42.79
C ASN A 63 -4.40 39.37 44.10
N SER A 64 -5.50 39.87 44.66
CA SER A 64 -5.51 40.45 46.01
C SER A 64 -6.82 40.22 46.74
N ASN A 65 -6.71 40.00 48.05
CA ASN A 65 -7.79 39.64 48.96
C ASN A 65 -8.60 40.86 49.46
N LYS A 66 -9.75 40.56 50.08
CA LYS A 66 -10.72 41.48 50.70
C LYS A 66 -10.13 42.58 51.61
N SER A 67 -10.55 43.83 51.37
CA SER A 67 -10.92 44.91 52.33
C SER A 67 -11.04 46.25 51.56
N SER A 68 -11.88 47.25 51.88
CA SER A 68 -12.96 47.44 52.85
C SER A 68 -13.73 48.73 52.51
N SER A 69 -14.94 48.92 53.09
CA SER A 69 -15.62 50.22 53.34
C SER A 69 -15.59 51.30 52.23
N GLY A 70 -16.64 51.33 51.40
CA GLY A 70 -17.04 52.48 50.57
C GLY A 70 -18.57 52.63 50.56
N PRO A 71 -19.13 53.77 50.08
CA PRO A 71 -20.57 54.00 50.07
C PRO A 71 -21.32 52.93 49.25
N ARG A 72 -22.47 52.46 49.75
CA ARG A 72 -23.27 51.40 49.12
C ARG A 72 -23.92 51.88 47.82
N ILE A 73 -23.18 51.78 46.73
CA ILE A 73 -23.71 51.92 45.37
C ILE A 73 -24.60 50.70 45.09
N LEU A 74 -25.84 50.95 44.67
CA LEU A 74 -26.82 49.91 44.38
C LEU A 74 -26.31 49.03 43.22
N GLU A 75 -26.07 47.76 43.50
CA GLU A 75 -25.56 46.80 42.50
C GLU A 75 -26.56 46.69 41.35
N LYS A 76 -26.09 46.88 40.12
CA LYS A 76 -26.92 46.68 38.92
C LYS A 76 -27.41 45.22 38.93
N PRO A 77 -28.73 44.96 38.79
CA PRO A 77 -29.25 43.61 38.86
C PRO A 77 -28.56 42.74 37.80
N ALA A 78 -28.28 41.48 38.17
CA ALA A 78 -27.52 40.56 37.33
C ALA A 78 -28.11 40.52 35.91
N ARG A 79 -27.28 40.90 34.93
CA ARG A 79 -27.69 40.94 33.52
C ARG A 79 -28.13 39.54 33.12
N PHE A 80 -29.39 39.41 32.68
CA PHE A 80 -29.99 38.13 32.33
C PHE A 80 -29.18 37.47 31.21
N ASN A 81 -28.35 36.51 31.59
CA ASN A 81 -27.70 35.60 30.66
C ASN A 81 -28.69 34.43 30.49
N PRO A 82 -29.42 34.32 29.36
CA PRO A 82 -30.26 33.16 29.11
C PRO A 82 -29.39 31.90 29.22
N PRO A 83 -29.95 30.76 29.69
CA PRO A 83 -29.19 29.52 29.80
C PRO A 83 -28.58 29.20 28.44
N SER A 84 -27.25 29.24 28.35
CA SER A 84 -26.54 28.91 27.12
C SER A 84 -26.92 27.48 26.76
N HIS A 85 -27.53 27.30 25.58
CA HIS A 85 -27.93 25.99 25.10
C HIS A 85 -26.74 25.04 25.24
N GLY A 86 -26.91 24.02 26.09
CA GLY A 86 -25.79 23.19 26.49
C GLY A 86 -25.16 22.52 25.28
N SER A 87 -23.83 22.60 25.15
CA SER A 87 -23.08 21.95 24.06
C SER A 87 -23.18 20.42 24.05
N ARG A 88 -23.85 19.85 25.04
CA ARG A 88 -24.21 18.44 25.11
C ARG A 88 -25.47 18.19 24.29
N LEU A 89 -25.32 17.40 23.23
CA LEU A 89 -26.46 16.75 22.57
C LEU A 89 -27.31 16.05 23.65
N PRO A 90 -28.66 16.02 23.50
CA PRO A 90 -29.53 15.37 24.46
C PRO A 90 -29.09 13.92 24.68
N ARG A 91 -29.06 13.50 25.95
CA ARG A 91 -28.76 12.10 26.33
C ARG A 91 -29.68 11.14 25.57
N LYS A 92 -29.23 9.90 25.37
CA LYS A 92 -29.77 8.82 24.51
C LYS A 92 -31.24 8.36 24.73
N GLY A 93 -32.08 9.15 25.39
CA GLY A 93 -33.55 9.04 25.42
C GLY A 93 -34.29 10.31 25.00
N GLY A 94 -33.57 11.41 24.74
CA GLY A 94 -34.09 12.68 24.21
C GLY A 94 -33.97 12.76 22.69
N ILE A 95 -34.45 11.72 21.99
CA ILE A 95 -34.74 11.82 20.55
C ILE A 95 -35.73 12.98 20.40
N PRO A 96 -35.53 13.92 19.46
CA PRO A 96 -36.48 15.04 19.27
C PRO A 96 -37.85 14.46 18.90
N ARG A 97 -38.73 14.38 19.90
CA ARG A 97 -40.11 13.93 19.73
C ARG A 97 -40.79 14.94 18.82
N HIS A 98 -41.20 14.49 17.63
CA HIS A 98 -42.06 15.30 16.77
C HIS A 98 -43.29 15.69 17.59
N TYR A 99 -43.61 16.98 17.62
CA TYR A 99 -44.66 17.54 18.47
C TYR A 99 -46.08 17.01 18.16
N GLY A 100 -46.25 16.20 17.10
CA GLY A 100 -47.49 15.50 16.74
C GLY A 100 -47.62 14.06 17.27
N GLY A 101 -46.66 13.55 18.05
CA GLY A 101 -46.69 12.16 18.55
C GLY A 101 -46.06 11.14 17.59
N GLU A 102 -46.37 9.86 17.82
CA GLU A 102 -45.97 8.77 16.91
C GLU A 102 -46.85 8.80 15.65
N LEU A 103 -46.23 8.67 14.48
CA LEU A 103 -46.91 8.81 13.21
C LEU A 103 -47.73 7.54 12.93
N SER A 104 -48.99 7.67 12.47
CA SER A 104 -49.82 6.50 12.18
C SER A 104 -49.28 5.71 10.99
N ASP A 105 -49.57 4.41 10.92
CA ASP A 105 -49.19 3.56 9.77
C ASP A 105 -49.74 4.07 8.42
N GLN A 106 -50.83 4.83 8.45
CA GLN A 106 -51.43 5.45 7.28
C GLN A 106 -50.63 6.71 6.87
N ASP A 107 -50.26 7.54 7.84
CA ASP A 107 -49.43 8.73 7.62
C ASP A 107 -48.02 8.36 7.15
N LEU A 108 -47.44 7.26 7.65
CA LEU A 108 -46.15 6.74 7.20
C LEU A 108 -46.21 6.40 5.72
N LYS A 109 -47.21 5.61 5.30
CA LYS A 109 -47.44 5.29 3.88
C LYS A 109 -47.66 6.55 3.04
N TYR A 110 -48.42 7.53 3.55
CA TYR A 110 -48.65 8.79 2.88
C TYR A 110 -47.35 9.58 2.68
N GLN A 111 -46.49 9.65 3.71
CA GLN A 111 -45.16 10.28 3.61
C GLN A 111 -44.26 9.58 2.59
N GLU A 112 -44.26 8.24 2.52
CA GLU A 112 -43.47 7.51 1.52
C GLU A 112 -43.92 7.78 0.07
N THR A 113 -45.19 8.12 -0.14
CA THR A 113 -45.76 8.45 -1.47
C THR A 113 -45.68 9.94 -1.84
N ARG A 114 -45.27 10.83 -0.93
CA ARG A 114 -45.18 12.27 -1.21
C ARG A 114 -43.93 12.60 -2.01
N GLU A 115 -44.13 12.91 -3.29
CA GLU A 115 -43.07 13.42 -4.16
C GLU A 115 -42.94 14.95 -4.03
N TYR A 116 -41.70 15.42 -3.92
CA TYR A 116 -41.36 16.85 -3.85
C TYR A 116 -40.25 17.16 -4.86
N PRO A 117 -40.20 18.38 -5.44
CA PRO A 117 -39.10 18.77 -6.32
C PRO A 117 -37.76 18.65 -5.57
N MET A 118 -36.74 18.11 -6.26
CA MET A 118 -35.40 17.79 -5.74
C MET A 118 -35.33 16.63 -4.71
N MET A 119 -36.40 15.88 -4.47
CA MET A 119 -36.33 14.63 -3.72
C MET A 119 -35.67 13.52 -4.58
N PRO A 120 -34.91 12.56 -4.00
CA PRO A 120 -34.48 11.38 -4.74
C PRO A 120 -35.68 10.62 -5.35
N PRO A 121 -35.47 9.93 -6.48
CA PRO A 121 -36.55 9.27 -7.20
C PRO A 121 -37.28 8.24 -6.32
N PRO A 122 -38.61 8.06 -6.49
CA PRO A 122 -39.41 7.22 -5.60
C PRO A 122 -39.10 5.72 -5.76
N LYS A 123 -39.32 4.95 -4.69
CA LYS A 123 -38.84 3.57 -4.51
C LYS A 123 -39.19 2.59 -5.64
N ASN A 124 -40.31 2.83 -6.31
CA ASN A 124 -40.85 2.03 -7.42
C ASN A 124 -40.30 2.42 -8.81
N THR A 125 -39.29 3.29 -8.89
CA THR A 125 -38.67 3.70 -10.17
C THR A 125 -37.32 3.03 -10.42
N TRP A 126 -37.00 2.85 -11.70
CA TRP A 126 -35.70 2.33 -12.12
C TRP A 126 -34.52 3.19 -11.63
N ALA A 127 -34.69 4.52 -11.59
CA ALA A 127 -33.68 5.43 -11.09
C ALA A 127 -33.38 5.22 -9.59
N HIS A 128 -34.41 4.97 -8.77
CA HIS A 128 -34.23 4.62 -7.36
C HIS A 128 -33.50 3.29 -7.20
N TRP A 129 -33.89 2.28 -7.99
CA TRP A 129 -33.21 0.98 -8.00
C TRP A 129 -31.72 1.14 -8.36
N PHE A 130 -31.39 1.82 -9.45
CA PHE A 130 -30.01 2.01 -9.90
C PHE A 130 -29.15 2.72 -8.83
N LEU A 131 -29.66 3.81 -8.26
CA LEU A 131 -28.95 4.61 -7.25
C LEU A 131 -28.76 3.89 -5.91
N ASN A 132 -29.67 3.01 -5.50
CA ASN A 132 -29.58 2.31 -4.21
C ASN A 132 -29.05 0.87 -4.31
N ALA A 133 -28.97 0.29 -5.52
CA ALA A 133 -28.45 -1.06 -5.72
C ALA A 133 -26.92 -1.12 -5.49
N ARG A 134 -26.52 -1.52 -4.28
CA ARG A 134 -25.11 -1.74 -3.89
C ARG A 134 -24.38 -2.69 -4.84
N TRP A 135 -25.07 -3.74 -5.31
CA TRP A 135 -24.54 -4.69 -6.30
C TRP A 135 -24.14 -4.01 -7.61
N VAL A 136 -24.98 -3.12 -8.15
CA VAL A 136 -24.71 -2.43 -9.42
C VAL A 136 -23.47 -1.55 -9.29
N HIS A 137 -23.36 -0.81 -8.17
CA HIS A 137 -22.18 -0.01 -7.86
C HIS A 137 -20.91 -0.86 -7.69
N LEU A 138 -21.00 -2.02 -7.04
CA LEU A 138 -19.88 -2.95 -6.91
C LEU A 138 -19.45 -3.50 -8.27
N VAL A 139 -20.39 -3.90 -9.14
CA VAL A 139 -20.05 -4.41 -10.48
C VAL A 139 -19.44 -3.31 -11.36
N ILE A 140 -19.95 -2.08 -11.31
CA ILE A 140 -19.39 -0.96 -12.09
C ILE A 140 -18.00 -0.57 -11.58
N THR A 141 -17.81 -0.45 -10.26
CA THR A 141 -16.51 -0.05 -9.69
C THR A 141 -15.47 -1.15 -9.81
N LEU A 142 -15.80 -2.39 -9.43
CA LEU A 142 -14.89 -3.53 -9.57
C LEU A 142 -14.66 -3.88 -11.05
N GLY A 143 -15.69 -3.83 -11.89
CA GLY A 143 -15.61 -4.09 -13.33
C GLY A 143 -14.74 -3.08 -14.08
N SER A 144 -14.85 -1.78 -13.76
CA SER A 144 -13.98 -0.76 -14.33
C SER A 144 -12.53 -0.90 -13.86
N LEU A 145 -12.28 -1.13 -12.56
CA LEU A 145 -10.94 -1.37 -12.03
C LEU A 145 -10.29 -2.63 -12.62
N THR A 146 -11.03 -3.74 -12.71
CA THR A 146 -10.53 -5.00 -13.29
C THR A 146 -10.28 -4.88 -14.80
N SER A 147 -11.15 -4.20 -15.55
CA SER A 147 -10.93 -3.93 -16.98
C SER A 147 -9.66 -3.09 -17.20
N LEU A 148 -9.43 -2.06 -16.38
CA LEU A 148 -8.23 -1.22 -16.47
C LEU A 148 -6.96 -2.00 -16.05
N ALA A 149 -7.06 -2.88 -15.05
CA ALA A 149 -5.97 -3.76 -14.64
C ALA A 149 -5.59 -4.77 -15.73
N VAL A 150 -6.58 -5.40 -16.38
CA VAL A 150 -6.33 -6.33 -17.51
C VAL A 150 -5.75 -5.59 -18.71
N TRP A 151 -6.26 -4.40 -19.03
CA TRP A 151 -5.73 -3.58 -20.12
C TRP A 151 -4.27 -3.15 -19.89
N THR A 152 -3.96 -2.59 -18.72
CA THR A 152 -2.60 -2.18 -18.36
C THR A 152 -1.64 -3.37 -18.26
N PHE A 153 -2.11 -4.52 -17.77
CA PHE A 153 -1.37 -5.78 -17.81
C PHE A 153 -1.05 -6.22 -19.25
N ALA A 154 -2.03 -6.19 -20.16
CA ALA A 154 -1.84 -6.58 -21.56
C ALA A 154 -0.83 -5.66 -22.29
N VAL A 155 -0.91 -4.34 -22.09
CA VAL A 155 0.07 -3.38 -22.65
C VAL A 155 1.47 -3.66 -22.10
N ASN A 156 1.62 -3.75 -20.78
CA ASN A 156 2.91 -4.05 -20.13
C ASN A 156 3.47 -5.43 -20.55
N PHE A 157 2.61 -6.43 -20.78
CA PHE A 157 3.03 -7.73 -21.31
C PHE A 157 3.60 -7.58 -22.72
N LYS A 158 2.93 -6.85 -23.62
CA LYS A 158 3.41 -6.62 -24.99
C LYS A 158 4.73 -5.85 -25.05
N GLU A 159 4.98 -4.93 -24.11
CA GLU A 159 6.24 -4.17 -24.03
C GLU A 159 7.39 -4.96 -23.38
N THR A 160 7.11 -5.83 -22.41
CA THR A 160 8.15 -6.51 -21.61
C THR A 160 8.38 -7.98 -21.96
N SER A 161 7.48 -8.61 -22.70
CA SER A 161 7.57 -10.01 -23.09
C SER A 161 8.20 -10.19 -24.48
N PRO A 162 9.24 -11.04 -24.63
CA PRO A 162 9.76 -11.40 -25.95
C PRO A 162 8.85 -12.38 -26.70
N PHE A 163 7.72 -12.79 -26.11
CA PHE A 163 6.75 -13.72 -26.68
C PHE A 163 5.43 -13.03 -27.06
N ALA A 164 5.43 -11.69 -27.17
CA ALA A 164 4.24 -10.91 -27.51
C ALA A 164 3.63 -11.29 -28.87
N ASP A 165 4.46 -11.63 -29.85
CA ASP A 165 4.05 -12.00 -31.21
C ASP A 165 3.43 -13.42 -31.29
N MET A 166 3.53 -14.21 -30.21
CA MET A 166 2.92 -15.54 -30.10
C MET A 166 1.49 -15.49 -29.55
N LEU A 167 0.98 -14.30 -29.20
CA LEU A 167 -0.40 -14.15 -28.74
C LEU A 167 -1.39 -14.27 -29.91
N PRO A 168 -2.54 -14.95 -29.72
CA PRO A 168 -3.60 -14.96 -30.73
C PRO A 168 -4.08 -13.54 -31.05
N PRO A 169 -4.44 -13.26 -32.32
CA PRO A 169 -5.01 -11.97 -32.69
C PRO A 169 -6.35 -11.76 -31.96
N VAL A 170 -6.72 -10.49 -31.75
CA VAL A 170 -7.92 -10.13 -30.94
C VAL A 170 -9.23 -10.70 -31.48
N GLU A 171 -9.29 -11.00 -32.78
CA GLU A 171 -10.43 -11.62 -33.46
C GLU A 171 -10.58 -13.11 -33.08
N ASP A 172 -9.47 -13.81 -32.86
CA ASP A 172 -9.44 -15.25 -32.54
C ASP A 172 -10.01 -15.53 -31.15
N TYR A 173 -9.96 -14.55 -30.23
CA TYR A 173 -10.62 -14.63 -28.93
C TYR A 173 -12.15 -14.69 -29.03
N LEU A 174 -12.74 -14.11 -30.09
CA LEU A 174 -14.19 -14.10 -30.29
C LEU A 174 -14.68 -15.37 -30.98
N TRP A 175 -13.97 -15.83 -32.02
CA TRP A 175 -14.35 -17.01 -32.79
C TRP A 175 -13.89 -18.33 -32.14
N HIS A 176 -12.73 -18.32 -31.48
CA HIS A 176 -12.09 -19.49 -30.90
C HIS A 176 -11.59 -19.21 -29.46
N PRO A 177 -12.51 -18.94 -28.50
CA PRO A 177 -12.13 -18.55 -27.15
C PRO A 177 -11.33 -19.63 -26.40
N ILE A 178 -11.64 -20.92 -26.62
CA ILE A 178 -11.01 -22.03 -25.90
C ILE A 178 -9.55 -22.27 -26.33
N SER A 179 -9.24 -22.20 -27.64
CA SER A 179 -7.86 -22.30 -28.12
C SER A 179 -7.07 -21.05 -27.74
N SER A 180 -7.66 -19.86 -27.89
CA SER A 180 -7.02 -18.59 -27.55
C SER A 180 -6.58 -18.53 -26.08
N VAL A 181 -7.43 -18.97 -25.15
CA VAL A 181 -7.09 -19.06 -23.72
C VAL A 181 -5.98 -20.09 -23.45
N ARG A 182 -5.97 -21.23 -24.16
CA ARG A 182 -4.88 -22.23 -24.02
C ARG A 182 -3.54 -21.66 -24.49
N MET A 183 -3.50 -21.01 -25.65
CA MET A 183 -2.27 -20.37 -26.15
C MET A 183 -1.81 -19.24 -25.22
N LEU A 184 -2.72 -18.44 -24.65
CA LEU A 184 -2.37 -17.44 -23.63
C LEU A 184 -1.71 -18.09 -22.41
N ILE A 185 -2.24 -19.22 -21.91
CA ILE A 185 -1.66 -19.93 -20.75
C ILE A 185 -0.26 -20.47 -21.08
N GLU A 186 -0.05 -21.00 -22.29
CA GLU A 186 1.26 -21.48 -22.76
C GLU A 186 2.28 -20.33 -22.88
N VAL A 187 1.88 -19.21 -23.48
CA VAL A 187 2.70 -18.00 -23.62
C VAL A 187 3.03 -17.37 -22.25
N MET A 188 2.08 -17.38 -21.31
CA MET A 188 2.29 -16.95 -19.93
C MET A 188 3.31 -17.85 -19.21
N ARG A 189 3.15 -19.17 -19.31
CA ARG A 189 4.10 -20.15 -18.75
C ARG A 189 5.50 -19.99 -19.34
N LEU A 190 5.62 -19.70 -20.63
CA LEU A 190 6.89 -19.45 -21.31
C LEU A 190 7.54 -18.13 -20.84
N HIS A 191 6.75 -17.07 -20.66
CA HIS A 191 7.20 -15.80 -20.09
C HIS A 191 7.72 -15.95 -18.64
N GLU A 192 7.04 -16.75 -17.82
CA GLU A 192 7.47 -17.10 -16.46
C GLU A 192 8.75 -17.95 -16.46
N ALA A 193 8.86 -18.95 -17.35
CA ALA A 193 10.07 -19.76 -17.51
C ALA A 193 11.28 -18.89 -17.89
N HIS A 194 11.12 -17.93 -18.82
CA HIS A 194 12.17 -16.99 -19.21
C HIS A 194 12.57 -16.03 -18.08
N LYS A 195 11.58 -15.50 -17.33
CA LYS A 195 11.85 -14.69 -16.13
C LYS A 195 12.60 -15.49 -15.07
N SER A 196 12.20 -16.74 -14.82
CA SER A 196 12.87 -17.66 -13.91
C SER A 196 14.30 -17.94 -14.33
N ALA A 197 14.54 -18.28 -15.60
CA ALA A 197 15.88 -18.52 -16.15
C ALA A 197 16.79 -17.29 -16.00
N ARG A 198 16.31 -16.08 -16.32
CA ARG A 198 17.07 -14.83 -16.12
C ARG A 198 17.37 -14.55 -14.64
N ILE A 199 16.48 -14.89 -13.72
CA ILE A 199 16.70 -14.75 -12.28
C ILE A 199 17.71 -15.79 -11.78
N GLN A 200 17.61 -17.03 -12.24
CA GLN A 200 18.57 -18.10 -11.94
C GLN A 200 19.96 -17.76 -12.45
N GLU A 201 20.09 -17.22 -13.67
CA GLU A 201 21.38 -16.77 -14.21
C GLU A 201 22.00 -15.65 -13.36
N LYS A 202 21.21 -14.64 -12.98
CA LYS A 202 21.66 -13.57 -12.07
C LYS A 202 22.12 -14.12 -10.70
N ARG A 203 21.38 -15.08 -10.14
CA ARG A 203 21.76 -15.77 -8.89
C ARG A 203 23.05 -16.58 -9.07
N LYS A 204 23.18 -17.33 -10.16
CA LYS A 204 24.38 -18.10 -10.49
C LYS A 204 25.61 -17.21 -10.56
N ARG A 205 25.56 -16.10 -11.31
CA ARG A 205 26.65 -15.11 -11.38
C ARG A 205 27.08 -14.63 -9.98
N GLY A 206 26.12 -14.34 -9.09
CA GLY A 206 26.40 -13.94 -7.71
C GLY A 206 27.06 -15.06 -6.86
N VAL A 207 26.63 -16.30 -7.02
CA VAL A 207 27.24 -17.48 -6.37
C VAL A 207 28.65 -17.73 -6.92
N ASP A 208 28.83 -17.69 -8.24
CA ASP A 208 30.12 -17.85 -8.91
C ASP A 208 31.14 -16.81 -8.43
N ASP A 209 30.72 -15.55 -8.24
CA ASP A 209 31.59 -14.48 -7.72
C ASP A 209 31.94 -14.65 -6.24
N VAL A 210 31.02 -15.15 -5.41
CA VAL A 210 31.32 -15.52 -4.01
C VAL A 210 32.29 -16.72 -3.97
N ALA A 211 32.08 -17.73 -4.82
CA ALA A 211 32.95 -18.90 -4.92
C ALA A 211 34.38 -18.51 -5.36
N LYS A 212 34.53 -17.61 -6.35
CA LYS A 212 35.84 -17.06 -6.75
C LYS A 212 36.54 -16.34 -5.59
N ARG A 213 35.81 -15.52 -4.80
CA ARG A 213 36.37 -14.83 -3.63
C ARG A 213 36.80 -15.81 -2.54
N ALA A 214 36.01 -16.85 -2.28
CA ALA A 214 36.35 -17.90 -1.33
C ALA A 214 37.60 -18.68 -1.78
N ALA A 215 37.65 -19.09 -3.06
CA ALA A 215 38.82 -19.77 -3.65
C ALA A 215 40.09 -18.91 -3.60
N TYR A 216 39.98 -17.61 -3.93
CA TYR A 216 41.08 -16.65 -3.83
C TYR A 216 41.59 -16.52 -2.38
N ARG A 217 40.69 -16.35 -1.40
CA ARG A 217 41.05 -16.29 0.03
C ARG A 217 41.77 -17.57 0.48
N LYS A 218 41.24 -18.75 0.11
CA LYS A 218 41.84 -20.05 0.42
C LYS A 218 43.22 -20.23 -0.21
N ALA A 219 43.41 -19.83 -1.47
CA ALA A 219 44.70 -19.90 -2.15
C ALA A 219 45.75 -18.94 -1.56
N HIS A 220 45.33 -17.79 -1.03
CA HIS A 220 46.22 -16.81 -0.39
C HIS A 220 46.30 -16.96 1.15
N GLY A 221 45.73 -18.02 1.74
CA GLY A 221 45.80 -18.29 3.19
C GLY A 221 45.04 -17.30 4.08
N LEU A 222 44.12 -16.51 3.53
CA LEU A 222 43.25 -15.65 4.32
C LEU A 222 42.16 -16.48 5.01
N PRO A 223 41.76 -16.15 6.25
CA PRO A 223 40.71 -16.89 6.95
C PRO A 223 39.40 -16.92 6.16
N GLU A 224 38.69 -18.04 6.27
CA GLU A 224 37.36 -18.15 5.69
C GLU A 224 36.36 -17.18 6.36
N GLU A 225 35.31 -16.84 5.63
CA GLU A 225 34.53 -15.61 5.86
C GLU A 225 33.89 -15.58 7.26
N MET A 226 34.40 -14.70 8.14
CA MET A 226 33.54 -14.15 9.19
C MET A 226 32.41 -13.38 8.51
N GLY A 227 31.18 -13.54 8.99
CA GLY A 227 30.03 -12.80 8.49
C GLY A 227 30.17 -11.30 8.78
N LEU A 228 29.21 -10.51 8.25
CA LEU A 228 29.02 -9.15 8.73
C LEU A 228 28.99 -9.18 10.28
N PHE A 229 29.77 -8.30 10.91
CA PHE A 229 30.02 -8.23 12.36
C PHE A 229 31.01 -9.25 12.98
N ASN A 230 32.01 -9.75 12.24
CA ASN A 230 33.07 -10.62 12.79
C ASN A 230 32.55 -11.88 13.52
N THR A 231 31.35 -12.32 13.19
CA THR A 231 30.77 -13.55 13.72
C THR A 231 31.18 -14.71 12.83
N LYS A 232 31.60 -15.84 13.42
CA LYS A 232 31.81 -17.07 12.64
C LYS A 232 30.47 -17.44 12.01
N ARG A 233 30.41 -17.45 10.68
CA ARG A 233 29.20 -17.82 9.94
C ARG A 233 28.87 -19.27 10.28
N ALA A 234 27.71 -19.51 10.88
CA ALA A 234 27.26 -20.87 11.14
C ALA A 234 27.03 -21.59 9.80
N THR A 235 28.00 -22.41 9.40
CA THR A 235 27.76 -23.49 8.46
C THR A 235 26.78 -24.46 9.15
N ILE A 236 25.72 -24.83 8.45
CA ILE A 236 24.97 -26.03 8.82
C ILE A 236 25.97 -27.17 8.63
N ARG A 237 26.23 -27.96 9.69
CA ARG A 237 27.04 -29.18 9.58
C ARG A 237 26.50 -30.00 8.41
N SER A 238 27.32 -30.12 7.37
CA SER A 238 27.29 -31.31 6.51
C SER A 238 28.16 -32.31 7.24
N ASP A 239 27.64 -33.51 7.49
CA ASP A 239 28.25 -34.47 8.41
C ASP A 239 29.54 -35.12 7.85
N ASP A 240 30.02 -34.65 6.69
CA ASP A 240 31.17 -35.16 5.95
C ASP A 240 32.54 -34.60 6.43
N GLU A 241 32.58 -33.59 7.32
CA GLU A 241 33.83 -32.94 7.75
C GLU A 241 34.34 -33.30 9.17
N GLU A 242 33.62 -34.12 9.95
CA GLU A 242 33.97 -34.37 11.36
C GLU A 242 34.93 -35.55 11.63
N GLU A 243 35.27 -36.39 10.64
CA GLU A 243 36.15 -37.56 10.85
C GLU A 243 37.66 -37.24 10.99
N LYS A 244 38.08 -35.97 10.94
CA LYS A 244 39.51 -35.58 11.05
C LYS A 244 39.89 -34.76 12.29
N ALA A 245 39.00 -34.65 13.27
CA ALA A 245 39.24 -33.90 14.51
C ALA A 245 38.92 -34.72 15.78
N VAL A 246 39.15 -36.04 15.73
CA VAL A 246 39.14 -36.92 16.90
C VAL A 246 40.58 -37.08 17.38
N ASP A 247 40.94 -36.37 18.44
CA ASP A 247 41.90 -36.77 19.49
C ASP A 247 42.25 -35.54 20.36
N ASP A 248 41.44 -35.26 21.40
CA ASP A 248 41.97 -34.84 22.71
C ASP A 248 40.88 -34.83 23.82
N ALA A 249 41.31 -35.17 25.04
CA ALA A 249 40.52 -35.76 26.12
C ALA A 249 39.50 -34.88 26.89
N SER A 250 38.57 -35.59 27.59
CA SER A 250 37.90 -35.19 28.84
C SER A 250 36.61 -34.31 28.77
N PRO A 251 35.77 -34.24 29.81
CA PRO A 251 35.05 -35.35 30.45
C PRO A 251 33.52 -35.20 30.29
N VAL A 252 33.00 -34.96 29.08
CA VAL A 252 31.57 -34.63 28.84
C VAL A 252 30.66 -35.87 28.65
N ALA A 253 31.22 -37.10 28.70
CA ALA A 253 30.47 -38.33 28.46
C ALA A 253 29.31 -38.56 29.45
N GLN A 254 29.49 -38.25 30.74
CA GLN A 254 28.50 -38.55 31.78
C GLN A 254 27.29 -37.58 31.79
N GLU A 255 27.40 -36.38 31.22
CA GLU A 255 26.23 -35.53 30.95
C GLU A 255 25.51 -35.93 29.66
N ARG A 256 26.22 -36.50 28.67
CA ARG A 256 25.61 -36.93 27.41
C ARG A 256 24.59 -38.05 27.61
N GLU A 257 24.83 -39.01 28.51
CA GLU A 257 23.87 -40.09 28.81
C GLU A 257 22.57 -39.56 29.45
N LYS A 258 22.67 -38.69 30.46
CA LYS A 258 21.49 -38.05 31.09
C LYS A 258 20.75 -37.10 30.15
N ALA A 259 21.44 -36.49 29.18
CA ALA A 259 20.82 -35.71 28.12
C ALA A 259 20.17 -36.59 27.04
N GLN A 260 20.77 -37.73 26.69
CA GLN A 260 20.23 -38.71 25.73
C GLN A 260 18.95 -39.35 26.25
N GLN A 261 18.88 -39.73 27.53
CA GLN A 261 17.65 -40.27 28.13
C GLN A 261 16.50 -39.24 28.22
N ARG A 262 16.81 -37.92 28.20
CA ARG A 262 15.80 -36.86 28.05
C ARG A 262 15.45 -36.57 26.59
N LYS A 263 16.35 -36.82 25.64
CA LYS A 263 16.10 -36.69 24.19
C LYS A 263 15.31 -37.86 23.60
N SER A 264 15.45 -39.08 24.11
CA SER A 264 14.67 -40.23 23.64
C SER A 264 13.16 -40.16 23.95
N ARG A 265 12.71 -39.17 24.73
CA ARG A 265 11.28 -38.87 24.94
C ARG A 265 10.71 -37.85 23.94
N HIS A 266 11.48 -37.42 22.96
CA HIS A 266 11.02 -36.48 21.93
C HIS A 266 11.60 -36.85 20.55
N GLU A 267 11.11 -37.97 20.00
CA GLU A 267 11.20 -38.17 18.55
C GLU A 267 10.44 -37.05 17.83
N PRO A 268 10.99 -36.52 16.72
CA PRO A 268 10.22 -35.66 15.83
C PRO A 268 9.14 -36.51 15.15
N ALA A 269 7.87 -36.17 15.40
CA ALA A 269 6.76 -36.87 14.78
C ALA A 269 6.89 -36.84 13.25
N GLU A 270 6.98 -38.04 12.67
CA GLU A 270 6.96 -38.30 11.23
C GLU A 270 5.80 -37.54 10.57
N VAL A 271 6.05 -36.87 9.44
CA VAL A 271 5.06 -36.00 8.77
C VAL A 271 3.97 -36.83 8.09
N ARG A 272 3.02 -37.29 8.91
CA ARG A 272 1.79 -37.92 8.44
C ARG A 272 0.96 -36.90 7.67
N ARG A 273 0.39 -37.32 6.54
CA ARG A 273 -0.60 -36.51 5.82
C ARG A 273 -1.85 -36.44 6.69
N LEU A 274 -2.18 -35.23 7.16
CA LEU A 274 -3.40 -34.96 7.92
C LEU A 274 -4.61 -35.50 7.17
N THR A 275 -5.45 -36.26 7.87
CA THR A 275 -6.71 -36.78 7.33
C THR A 275 -7.67 -35.63 7.01
N GLU A 276 -8.64 -35.87 6.13
CA GLU A 276 -9.57 -34.82 5.70
C GLU A 276 -10.41 -34.23 6.85
N GLU A 277 -10.57 -34.98 7.93
CA GLU A 277 -11.33 -34.57 9.12
C GLU A 277 -10.50 -33.58 9.97
N GLU A 278 -9.23 -33.90 10.25
CA GLU A 278 -8.30 -33.00 10.94
C GLU A 278 -8.10 -31.68 10.17
N GLN A 279 -8.07 -31.72 8.83
CA GLN A 279 -8.00 -30.52 8.00
C GLN A 279 -9.26 -29.64 8.14
N LYS A 280 -10.45 -30.25 8.22
CA LYS A 280 -11.71 -29.52 8.42
C LYS A 280 -11.77 -28.85 9.80
N GLU A 281 -11.30 -29.52 10.84
CA GLU A 281 -11.24 -28.94 12.20
C GLU A 281 -10.29 -27.74 12.28
N ILE A 282 -9.12 -27.81 11.64
CA ILE A 282 -8.19 -26.68 11.57
C ILE A 282 -8.82 -25.50 10.81
N ILE A 283 -9.50 -25.76 9.70
CA ILE A 283 -10.20 -24.72 8.92
C ILE A 283 -11.34 -24.10 9.74
N GLU A 284 -12.13 -24.89 10.48
CA GLU A 284 -13.15 -24.37 11.40
C GLU A 284 -12.56 -23.52 12.54
N GLY A 285 -11.46 -23.98 13.15
CA GLY A 285 -10.77 -23.25 14.21
C GLY A 285 -10.26 -21.89 13.73
N VAL A 286 -9.66 -21.84 12.54
CA VAL A 286 -9.22 -20.60 11.90
C VAL A 286 -10.42 -19.72 11.53
N LYS A 287 -11.50 -20.29 10.97
CA LYS A 287 -12.72 -19.55 10.60
C LYS A 287 -13.41 -18.93 11.83
N LYS A 288 -13.50 -19.65 12.96
CA LYS A 288 -14.01 -19.14 14.24
C LYS A 288 -13.12 -18.03 14.80
N LYS A 289 -11.78 -18.19 14.76
CA LYS A 289 -10.84 -17.12 15.16
C LYS A 289 -10.94 -15.87 14.28
N TRP A 290 -11.15 -16.03 12.98
CA TRP A 290 -11.26 -14.93 12.03
C TRP A 290 -12.60 -14.19 12.14
N LEU A 291 -13.70 -14.92 12.34
CA LEU A 291 -15.03 -14.34 12.60
C LEU A 291 -15.16 -13.68 13.99
N GLY A 292 -14.28 -13.99 14.94
CA GLY A 292 -14.25 -13.34 16.26
C GLY A 292 -13.51 -11.98 16.31
N ILE A 293 -13.09 -11.45 15.15
CA ILE A 293 -12.31 -10.19 15.03
C ILE A 293 -13.16 -9.06 14.39
N PHE A 294 -14.43 -9.33 14.05
CA PHE A 294 -15.39 -8.38 13.46
C PHE A 294 -16.72 -8.36 14.23
#